data_AF-A0A6C0L2B3-F1
#
_entry.id   AF-A0A6C0L2B3-F1
#
_cell.length_a   1.000
_cell.length_b   1.000
_cell.length_c   1.000
_cell.angle_alpha   90.00
_cell.angle_beta   90.00
_cell.angle_gamma   90.00
#
_symmetry.space_group_name_H-M   'P 1'
#
loop_
_entity.id
_entity.type
_entity.pdbx_description
1 polymer ?
#
loop_
_entity_poly.entity_id
_entity_poly.type
_entity_poly.pdbx_seq_one_letter_code
_entity_poly.pdbx_strand_id
1 'polypeptide(L)'
;MDWTNWHKILPLKIETDDNWEKYFNAFYKDSILENPEELVKTRGQIFLSYTRVDSLKRNYERIVNIIESNINSPDFDSILNISHSLKKDAKIAFYKKKLKYKDNILTLLPINPYAFNIPSETFKWIPLIDVYNIQSSIDLTWDRKIFSDFQIKLSPDCNFNIETTPKLKFRLLRCKEHKIYLFEKNENENESNDSDVNLKLIPYEMNDKIRGTIDIAFGQAKYKYEKSNTEEYIKKIKNLIKELEQLCETIVLDKNLNNTNIENYKKKYNQTLSSL
;
A
#
# COMPACT_ATOMS: atom_id res chain seq x y z
N MET A 1 -20.26 -25.09 25.58
CA MET A 1 -19.01 -24.30 25.76
C MET A 1 -19.15 -23.03 24.96
N ASP A 2 -18.94 -21.86 25.57
CA ASP A 2 -18.92 -20.59 24.83
C ASP A 2 -17.61 -20.52 24.02
N TRP A 3 -17.73 -20.34 22.71
CA TRP A 3 -16.60 -20.36 21.78
C TRP A 3 -15.92 -18.99 21.65
N THR A 4 -16.23 -17.99 22.48
CA THR A 4 -15.64 -16.64 22.40
C THR A 4 -14.12 -16.59 22.57
N ASN A 5 -13.49 -17.57 23.25
CA ASN A 5 -12.03 -17.65 23.45
C ASN A 5 -11.41 -18.97 22.98
N TRP A 6 -12.06 -19.64 22.04
CA TRP A 6 -11.75 -21.01 21.62
C TRP A 6 -10.28 -21.31 21.32
N HIS A 7 -9.58 -20.34 20.73
CA HIS A 7 -8.17 -20.46 20.38
C HIS A 7 -7.24 -20.57 21.59
N LYS A 8 -7.71 -20.18 22.78
CA LYS A 8 -7.01 -20.28 24.07
C LYS A 8 -7.43 -21.50 24.89
N ILE A 9 -8.59 -22.09 24.60
CA ILE A 9 -9.19 -23.14 25.44
C ILE A 9 -8.34 -24.42 25.43
N LEU A 10 -7.84 -24.85 24.26
CA LEU A 10 -7.01 -26.07 24.18
C LEU A 10 -5.61 -25.88 24.79
N PRO A 11 -4.84 -24.82 24.45
CA PRO A 11 -3.55 -24.57 25.11
C PRO A 11 -3.68 -24.52 26.63
N LEU A 12 -4.68 -23.79 27.13
CA LEU A 12 -4.91 -23.66 28.58
C LEU A 12 -5.23 -25.01 29.24
N LYS A 13 -6.03 -25.88 28.60
CA LYS A 13 -6.31 -27.23 29.14
C LYS A 13 -5.07 -28.12 29.18
N ILE A 14 -4.20 -28.02 28.17
CA ILE A 14 -2.92 -28.77 28.17
C ILE A 14 -2.03 -28.27 29.31
N GLU A 15 -1.97 -26.96 29.55
CA GLU A 15 -1.13 -26.39 30.61
C GLU A 15 -1.62 -26.70 32.03
N THR A 16 -2.91 -26.97 32.21
CA THR A 16 -3.55 -27.04 33.55
C THR A 16 -4.01 -28.44 33.97
N ASP A 17 -3.92 -29.44 33.09
CA ASP A 17 -4.37 -30.81 33.37
C ASP A 17 -3.18 -31.77 33.54
N ASP A 18 -3.19 -32.58 34.60
CA ASP A 18 -2.14 -33.57 34.86
C ASP A 18 -2.02 -34.63 33.73
N ASN A 19 -3.08 -34.81 32.93
CA ASN A 19 -3.07 -35.65 31.72
C ASN A 19 -2.67 -34.88 30.45
N TRP A 20 -1.90 -33.80 30.58
CA TRP A 20 -1.46 -32.96 29.45
C TRP A 20 -0.87 -33.76 28.29
N GLU A 21 -0.14 -34.84 28.56
CA GLU A 21 0.43 -35.74 27.54
C GLU A 21 -0.65 -36.40 26.68
N LYS A 22 -1.79 -36.79 27.28
CA LYS A 22 -2.92 -37.38 26.56
C LYS A 22 -3.52 -36.36 25.59
N TYR A 23 -3.67 -35.11 26.04
CA TYR A 23 -4.16 -34.01 25.22
C TYR A 23 -3.14 -33.60 24.15
N PHE A 24 -1.87 -33.45 24.51
CA PHE A 24 -0.79 -33.11 23.58
C PHE A 24 -0.66 -34.17 22.49
N ASN A 25 -0.67 -35.46 22.84
CA ASN A 25 -0.63 -36.54 21.86
C ASN A 25 -1.89 -36.56 20.96
N ALA A 26 -3.08 -36.34 21.53
CA ALA A 26 -4.33 -36.34 20.76
C ALA A 26 -4.48 -35.13 19.82
N PHE A 27 -3.84 -34.00 20.13
CA PHE A 27 -4.02 -32.74 19.41
C PHE A 27 -2.82 -32.28 18.56
N TYR A 28 -1.59 -32.63 18.94
CA TYR A 28 -0.36 -32.14 18.32
C TYR A 28 0.51 -33.24 17.67
N LYS A 29 0.35 -34.52 18.00
CA LYS A 29 1.26 -35.58 17.55
C LYS A 29 0.92 -36.18 16.17
N ASP A 30 -0.37 -36.29 15.83
CA ASP A 30 -0.83 -36.96 14.60
C ASP A 30 -1.77 -36.10 13.73
N SER A 31 -1.76 -34.78 13.92
CA SER A 31 -2.85 -33.94 13.45
C SER A 31 -2.36 -32.60 12.96
N ILE A 32 -2.57 -32.36 11.67
CA ILE A 32 -2.64 -31.06 10.97
C ILE A 32 -3.80 -30.24 11.57
N LEU A 33 -3.81 -30.00 12.87
CA LEU A 33 -4.66 -29.00 13.49
C LEU A 33 -3.85 -27.71 13.40
N GLU A 34 -4.13 -26.94 12.35
CA GLU A 34 -3.64 -25.58 12.18
C GLU A 34 -3.68 -24.88 13.53
N ASN A 35 -2.53 -24.34 13.94
CA ASN A 35 -2.36 -23.69 15.22
C ASN A 35 -3.52 -22.69 15.42
N PRO A 36 -4.36 -22.83 16.48
CA PRO A 36 -5.54 -22.00 16.63
C PRO A 36 -5.21 -20.50 16.73
N GLU A 37 -4.03 -20.15 17.22
CA GLU A 37 -3.53 -18.78 17.20
C GLU A 37 -3.20 -18.31 15.78
N GLU A 38 -2.67 -19.19 14.94
CA GLU A 38 -2.39 -18.93 13.52
C GLU A 38 -3.68 -18.71 12.72
N LEU A 39 -4.74 -19.46 13.02
CA LEU A 39 -6.08 -19.26 12.43
C LEU A 39 -6.67 -17.89 12.78
N VAL A 40 -6.51 -17.44 14.03
CA VAL A 40 -6.97 -16.12 14.47
C VAL A 40 -6.14 -15.01 13.84
N LYS A 41 -4.82 -15.16 13.81
CA LYS A 41 -3.90 -14.22 13.16
C LYS A 41 -4.20 -14.09 11.67
N THR A 42 -4.40 -15.21 10.99
CA THR A 42 -4.76 -15.28 9.56
C THR A 42 -6.09 -14.59 9.31
N ARG A 43 -7.11 -14.86 10.14
CA ARG A 43 -8.41 -14.15 10.07
C ARG A 43 -8.27 -12.64 10.16
N GLY A 44 -7.46 -12.16 11.12
CA GLY A 44 -7.18 -10.74 11.29
C GLY A 44 -6.50 -10.12 10.06
N GLN A 45 -5.48 -10.81 9.51
CA GLN A 45 -4.77 -10.37 8.31
C GLN A 45 -5.66 -10.33 7.07
N ILE A 46 -6.53 -11.33 6.88
CA ILE A 46 -7.52 -11.36 5.80
C ILE A 46 -8.48 -10.17 5.92
N PHE A 47 -9.01 -9.90 7.11
CA PHE A 47 -9.92 -8.78 7.33
C PHE A 47 -9.28 -7.41 7.03
N LEU A 48 -8.05 -7.19 7.52
CA LEU A 48 -7.31 -5.97 7.24
C LEU A 48 -7.00 -5.82 5.75
N SER A 49 -6.61 -6.91 5.08
CA SER A 49 -6.35 -6.93 3.65
C SER A 49 -7.61 -6.57 2.86
N TYR A 50 -8.75 -7.20 3.16
CA TYR A 50 -10.03 -6.91 2.51
C TYR A 50 -10.42 -5.44 2.66
N THR A 51 -10.42 -4.94 3.90
CA THR A 51 -10.81 -3.55 4.20
C THR A 51 -9.95 -2.55 3.44
N ARG A 52 -8.65 -2.83 3.32
CA ARG A 52 -7.70 -2.01 2.56
C ARG A 52 -8.00 -2.04 1.06
N VAL A 53 -8.12 -3.22 0.46
CA VAL A 53 -8.36 -3.38 -0.99
C VAL A 53 -9.71 -2.77 -1.38
N ASP A 54 -10.75 -3.04 -0.61
CA ASP A 54 -12.10 -2.51 -0.85
C ASP A 54 -12.16 -0.97 -0.71
N SER A 55 -11.47 -0.41 0.28
CA SER A 55 -11.37 1.05 0.43
C SER A 55 -10.63 1.69 -0.75
N LEU A 56 -9.52 1.07 -1.21
CA LEU A 56 -8.79 1.53 -2.39
C LEU A 56 -9.70 1.52 -3.62
N LYS A 57 -10.40 0.42 -3.88
CA LYS A 57 -11.34 0.28 -5.00
C LYS A 57 -12.36 1.42 -5.02
N ARG A 58 -13.07 1.64 -3.90
CA ARG A 58 -14.07 2.71 -3.77
C ARG A 58 -13.51 4.10 -4.00
N ASN A 59 -12.27 4.36 -3.57
CA ASN A 59 -11.63 5.65 -3.77
C ASN A 59 -11.21 5.88 -5.22
N TYR A 60 -10.71 4.85 -5.91
CA TYR A 60 -10.46 4.94 -7.35
C TYR A 60 -11.75 5.18 -8.13
N GLU A 61 -12.84 4.46 -7.82
CA GLU A 61 -14.17 4.66 -8.42
C GLU A 61 -14.66 6.10 -8.22
N ARG A 62 -14.58 6.61 -6.98
CA ARG A 62 -15.00 7.98 -6.65
C ARG A 62 -14.27 9.02 -7.49
N ILE A 63 -12.96 8.86 -7.66
CA ILE A 63 -12.16 9.84 -8.41
C ILE A 63 -12.41 9.75 -9.90
N VAL A 64 -12.51 8.55 -10.45
CA VAL A 64 -12.89 8.35 -11.86
C VAL A 64 -14.22 9.06 -12.14
N ASN A 65 -15.22 8.88 -11.29
CA ASN A 65 -16.51 9.53 -11.45
C ASN A 65 -16.42 11.07 -11.44
N ILE A 66 -15.57 11.64 -10.59
CA ILE A 66 -15.36 13.10 -10.52
C ILE A 66 -14.68 13.63 -11.78
N ILE A 67 -13.64 12.94 -12.26
CA ILE A 67 -12.92 13.33 -13.48
C ILE A 67 -13.84 13.21 -14.68
N GLU A 68 -14.61 12.11 -14.80
CA GLU A 68 -15.56 11.91 -15.91
C GLU A 68 -16.66 12.98 -15.91
N SER A 69 -17.17 13.35 -14.73
CA SER A 69 -18.19 14.42 -14.60
C SER A 69 -17.67 15.79 -15.04
N ASN A 70 -16.35 16.00 -14.98
CA ASN A 70 -15.69 17.26 -15.30
C ASN A 70 -14.69 17.10 -16.46
N ILE A 71 -14.90 16.13 -17.37
CA ILE A 71 -13.90 15.74 -18.37
C ILE A 71 -13.49 16.87 -19.33
N ASN A 72 -14.28 17.93 -19.47
CA ASN A 72 -13.92 19.06 -20.31
C ASN A 72 -13.11 20.14 -19.56
N SER A 73 -13.12 20.10 -18.22
CA SER A 73 -12.39 21.02 -17.34
C SER A 73 -12.22 20.39 -15.95
N PRO A 74 -11.34 19.39 -15.81
CA PRO A 74 -11.22 18.65 -14.56
C PRO A 74 -10.57 19.51 -13.47
N ASP A 75 -11.28 19.72 -12.36
CA ASP A 75 -10.76 20.39 -11.17
C ASP A 75 -9.91 19.42 -10.33
N PHE A 76 -8.60 19.65 -10.33
CA PHE A 76 -7.68 18.79 -9.61
C PHE A 76 -7.58 19.09 -8.12
N ASP A 77 -7.88 20.32 -7.68
CA ASP A 77 -7.84 20.62 -6.25
C ASP A 77 -8.91 19.81 -5.50
N SER A 78 -10.07 19.59 -6.13
CA SER A 78 -11.09 18.64 -5.64
C SER A 78 -10.56 17.20 -5.50
N ILE A 79 -9.74 16.72 -6.44
CA ILE A 79 -9.16 15.36 -6.43
C ILE A 79 -8.10 15.23 -5.33
N LEU A 80 -7.23 16.25 -5.18
CA LEU A 80 -6.24 16.32 -4.09
C LEU A 80 -6.92 16.34 -2.73
N ASN A 81 -7.94 17.18 -2.56
CA ASN A 81 -8.65 17.31 -1.30
C ASN A 81 -9.28 15.98 -0.87
N ILE A 82 -9.86 15.24 -1.83
CA ILE A 82 -10.35 13.89 -1.55
C ILE A 82 -9.21 13.01 -1.09
N SER A 83 -8.13 12.93 -1.85
CA SER A 83 -6.98 12.09 -1.50
C SER A 83 -6.35 12.43 -0.14
N HIS A 84 -6.22 13.72 0.18
CA HIS A 84 -5.70 14.21 1.45
C HIS A 84 -6.63 13.87 2.62
N SER A 85 -7.95 13.84 2.40
CA SER A 85 -8.93 13.45 3.42
C SER A 85 -8.94 11.95 3.74
N LEU A 86 -8.33 11.11 2.89
CA LEU A 86 -8.33 9.66 3.09
C LEU A 86 -7.35 9.23 4.19
N LYS A 87 -7.78 8.27 5.02
CA LYS A 87 -6.89 7.59 5.97
C LYS A 87 -5.74 6.91 5.22
N LYS A 88 -4.55 6.83 5.85
CA LYS A 88 -3.30 6.31 5.26
C LYS A 88 -3.47 5.00 4.47
N ASP A 89 -4.21 4.04 5.02
CA ASP A 89 -4.41 2.72 4.40
C ASP A 89 -5.42 2.72 3.23
N ALA A 90 -6.21 3.78 3.12
CA ALA A 90 -7.21 3.99 2.08
C ALA A 90 -6.74 5.01 1.01
N LYS A 91 -5.56 5.64 1.19
CA LYS A 91 -5.03 6.62 0.24
C LYS A 91 -4.78 5.96 -1.11
N ILE A 92 -5.32 6.58 -2.15
CA ILE A 92 -4.97 6.30 -3.54
C ILE A 92 -3.46 6.48 -3.74
N ALA A 93 -2.92 5.79 -4.73
CA ALA A 93 -1.52 5.94 -5.05
C ALA A 93 -1.32 7.29 -5.77
N PHE A 94 -0.34 8.09 -5.36
CA PHE A 94 0.09 9.29 -6.08
C PHE A 94 1.31 9.06 -6.98
N TYR A 95 1.86 7.86 -6.88
CA TYR A 95 2.98 7.30 -7.60
C TYR A 95 2.67 5.82 -7.80
N LYS A 96 3.29 5.15 -8.77
CA LYS A 96 3.06 3.71 -8.97
C LYS A 96 3.49 2.93 -7.73
N LYS A 97 2.61 2.08 -7.20
CA LYS A 97 2.87 1.33 -5.97
C LYS A 97 2.39 -0.11 -6.12
N LYS A 98 3.20 -1.07 -5.70
CA LYS A 98 2.78 -2.48 -5.68
C LYS A 98 1.94 -2.77 -4.44
N LEU A 99 0.76 -3.34 -4.65
CA LEU A 99 -0.11 -3.91 -3.62
C LEU A 99 0.03 -5.43 -3.69
N LYS A 100 0.51 -6.03 -2.60
CA LYS A 100 0.71 -7.48 -2.52
C LYS A 100 -0.30 -8.11 -1.57
N TYR A 101 -0.89 -9.22 -2.00
CA TYR A 101 -1.67 -10.13 -1.17
C TYR A 101 -1.33 -11.57 -1.58
N LYS A 102 -0.66 -12.30 -0.69
CA LYS A 102 -0.03 -13.61 -1.01
C LYS A 102 0.81 -13.48 -2.29
N ASP A 103 0.53 -14.30 -3.31
CA ASP A 103 1.24 -14.30 -4.60
C ASP A 103 0.67 -13.30 -5.60
N ASN A 104 -0.49 -12.68 -5.31
CA ASN A 104 -1.07 -11.65 -6.15
C ASN A 104 -0.32 -10.32 -5.94
N ILE A 105 0.24 -9.79 -7.02
CA ILE A 105 0.93 -8.49 -7.03
C ILE A 105 0.20 -7.59 -8.02
N LEU A 106 -0.50 -6.61 -7.49
CA LEU A 106 -1.20 -5.61 -8.27
C LEU A 106 -0.40 -4.30 -8.30
N THR A 107 -0.38 -3.62 -9.45
CA THR A 107 0.28 -2.32 -9.59
C THR A 107 -0.76 -1.21 -9.51
N LEU A 108 -0.77 -0.47 -8.41
CA LEU A 108 -1.62 0.70 -8.25
C LEU A 108 -1.13 1.84 -9.15
N LEU A 109 -2.07 2.47 -9.85
CA LEU A 109 -1.81 3.58 -10.77
C LEU A 109 -1.89 4.94 -10.06
N PRO A 110 -0.99 5.88 -10.37
CA PRO A 110 -1.01 7.21 -9.76
C PRO A 110 -2.26 8.02 -10.12
N ILE A 111 -2.87 8.67 -9.13
CA ILE A 111 -3.94 9.64 -9.29
C ILE A 111 -3.37 11.02 -8.93
N ASN A 112 -2.88 11.72 -9.94
CA ASN A 112 -2.11 12.97 -9.84
C ASN A 112 -2.45 13.82 -11.09
N PRO A 113 -2.49 15.18 -11.07
CA PRO A 113 -3.07 15.90 -12.21
C PRO A 113 -2.25 15.66 -13.47
N TYR A 114 -0.94 15.52 -13.29
CA TYR A 114 0.00 15.30 -14.36
C TYR A 114 -0.28 13.96 -15.04
N ALA A 115 -0.66 12.90 -14.31
CA ALA A 115 -1.06 11.60 -14.88
C ALA A 115 -2.26 11.71 -15.85
N PHE A 116 -3.08 12.76 -15.70
CA PHE A 116 -4.19 13.09 -16.58
C PHE A 116 -3.89 14.25 -17.54
N ASN A 117 -2.65 14.72 -17.61
CA ASN A 117 -2.20 15.93 -18.32
C ASN A 117 -2.96 17.21 -17.95
N ILE A 118 -3.43 17.32 -16.70
CA ILE A 118 -4.13 18.51 -16.22
C ILE A 118 -3.09 19.54 -15.79
N PRO A 119 -3.05 20.73 -16.42
CA PRO A 119 -2.12 21.79 -16.03
C PRO A 119 -2.28 22.18 -14.55
N SER A 120 -1.15 22.32 -13.85
CA SER A 120 -1.13 22.93 -12.52
C SER A 120 -0.12 24.08 -12.48
N GLU A 121 -0.54 25.22 -11.97
CA GLU A 121 0.30 26.42 -11.88
C GLU A 121 1.39 26.32 -10.80
N THR A 122 1.27 25.36 -9.86
CA THR A 122 2.20 25.18 -8.75
C THR A 122 2.54 23.72 -8.52
N PHE A 123 3.75 23.46 -8.02
CA PHE A 123 4.10 22.16 -7.48
C PHE A 123 3.20 21.86 -6.28
N LYS A 124 2.39 20.80 -6.38
CA LYS A 124 1.57 20.32 -5.27
C LYS A 124 2.38 19.29 -4.47
N TRP A 125 2.69 19.63 -3.22
CA TRP A 125 3.36 18.71 -2.30
C TRP A 125 2.42 17.59 -1.86
N ILE A 126 2.90 16.37 -1.96
CA ILE A 126 2.19 15.15 -1.64
C ILE A 126 2.97 14.47 -0.51
N PRO A 127 2.36 14.28 0.68
CA PRO A 127 3.00 13.55 1.76
C PRO A 127 3.26 12.11 1.35
N LEU A 128 4.55 11.72 1.28
CA LEU A 128 4.98 10.37 0.98
C LEU A 128 5.04 9.54 2.27
N ILE A 129 5.68 10.08 3.31
CA ILE A 129 5.84 9.47 4.63
C ILE A 129 5.76 10.54 5.72
N ASP A 130 5.05 10.22 6.79
CA ASP A 130 4.91 11.06 7.98
C ASP A 130 4.89 10.18 9.26
N VAL A 131 5.92 9.33 9.44
CA VAL A 131 5.97 8.37 10.55
C VAL A 131 7.39 8.08 11.03
N TYR A 132 7.49 7.59 12.26
CA TYR A 132 8.69 6.98 12.82
C TYR A 132 8.92 5.55 12.29
N ASN A 133 10.18 5.12 12.16
CA ASN A 133 10.60 3.80 11.68
C ASN A 133 10.22 3.53 10.21
N ILE A 134 10.67 4.44 9.34
CA ILE A 134 10.47 4.39 7.89
C ILE A 134 11.25 3.21 7.29
N GLN A 135 10.70 2.57 6.26
CA GLN A 135 11.44 1.58 5.47
C GLN A 135 12.65 2.25 4.78
N SER A 136 13.79 1.55 4.76
CA SER A 136 15.04 2.05 4.18
C SER A 136 15.03 2.20 2.65
N SER A 137 13.95 1.78 1.99
CA SER A 137 13.77 1.93 0.56
C SER A 137 12.31 2.19 0.22
N ILE A 138 12.07 3.11 -0.70
CA ILE A 138 10.76 3.46 -1.22
C ILE A 138 10.83 3.35 -2.74
N ASP A 139 10.08 2.43 -3.32
CA ASP A 139 9.93 2.36 -4.77
C ASP A 139 9.00 3.48 -5.24
N LEU A 140 9.52 4.35 -6.11
CA LEU A 140 8.73 5.36 -6.82
C LEU A 140 8.90 5.14 -8.32
N THR A 141 7.81 4.93 -9.05
CA THR A 141 7.92 5.04 -10.52
C THR A 141 7.66 6.47 -10.93
N TRP A 142 8.61 7.01 -11.67
CA TRP A 142 8.54 8.31 -12.28
C TRP A 142 8.35 8.15 -13.79
N ASP A 143 7.12 8.32 -14.24
CA ASP A 143 6.82 8.33 -15.67
C ASP A 143 7.23 9.67 -16.28
N ARG A 144 8.39 9.69 -16.92
CA ARG A 144 8.96 10.91 -17.51
C ARG A 144 8.21 11.43 -18.75
N LYS A 145 7.25 10.67 -19.29
CA LYS A 145 6.31 11.19 -20.31
C LYS A 145 5.27 12.10 -19.70
N ILE A 146 4.99 11.89 -18.42
CA ILE A 146 3.95 12.56 -17.63
C ILE A 146 4.54 13.69 -16.80
N PHE A 147 5.71 13.47 -16.20
CA PHE A 147 6.34 14.36 -15.22
C PHE A 147 7.74 14.82 -15.71
N SER A 148 7.99 16.13 -15.81
CA SER A 148 9.31 16.68 -16.22
C SER A 148 10.32 16.72 -15.09
N ASP A 149 9.86 17.09 -13.90
CA ASP A 149 10.68 17.34 -12.73
C ASP A 149 10.15 16.50 -11.56
N PHE A 150 11.05 16.09 -10.67
CA PHE A 150 10.68 15.40 -9.45
C PHE A 150 11.39 16.06 -8.27
N GLN A 151 10.63 16.50 -7.27
CA GLN A 151 11.15 17.11 -6.06
C GLN A 151 10.88 16.24 -4.85
N ILE A 152 11.86 16.18 -3.95
CA ILE A 152 11.71 15.59 -2.62
C ILE A 152 12.02 16.65 -1.57
N LYS A 153 11.12 16.83 -0.63
CA LYS A 153 11.28 17.70 0.52
C LYS A 153 11.37 16.85 1.78
N LEU A 154 12.45 17.05 2.53
CA LEU A 154 12.67 16.45 3.85
C LEU A 154 12.45 17.49 4.94
N SER A 155 11.76 17.08 6.00
CA SER A 155 11.66 17.85 7.24
C SER A 155 13.02 17.95 7.95
N PRO A 156 13.22 18.97 8.80
CA PRO A 156 14.50 19.19 9.48
C PRO A 156 14.85 18.11 10.52
N ASP A 157 13.88 17.34 10.99
CA ASP A 157 14.08 16.22 11.93
C ASP A 157 14.49 14.90 11.25
N CYS A 158 14.60 14.89 9.91
CA CYS A 158 15.08 13.73 9.16
C CYS A 158 16.52 13.36 9.56
N ASN A 159 16.73 12.09 9.93
CA ASN A 159 18.05 11.54 10.29
C ASN A 159 18.70 10.72 9.16
N PHE A 160 18.39 11.03 7.89
CA PHE A 160 18.87 10.25 6.75
C PHE A 160 19.19 11.13 5.53
N ASN A 161 19.96 10.55 4.60
CA ASN A 161 20.17 11.04 3.25
C ASN A 161 19.33 10.23 2.25
N ILE A 162 19.06 10.82 1.08
CA ILE A 162 18.40 10.12 -0.03
C ILE A 162 19.42 9.77 -1.09
N GLU A 163 19.37 8.53 -1.56
CA GLU A 163 19.98 8.09 -2.81
C GLU A 163 18.88 7.57 -3.75
N THR A 164 19.15 7.60 -5.06
CA THR A 164 18.25 7.02 -6.06
C THR A 164 18.91 5.88 -6.81
N THR A 165 18.11 4.89 -7.20
CA THR A 165 18.52 3.83 -8.14
C THR A 165 17.53 3.80 -9.32
N PRO A 166 17.94 4.09 -10.57
CA PRO A 166 19.30 4.46 -10.98
C PRO A 166 19.74 5.80 -10.35
N LYS A 167 21.06 6.04 -10.30
CA LYS A 167 21.61 7.30 -9.77
C LYS A 167 21.19 8.45 -10.67
N LEU A 168 20.35 9.34 -10.14
CA LEU A 168 19.87 10.52 -10.82
C LEU A 168 20.69 11.74 -10.40
N LYS A 169 20.94 12.64 -11.35
CA LYS A 169 21.48 13.96 -11.02
C LYS A 169 20.40 14.75 -10.27
N PHE A 170 20.82 15.47 -9.24
CA PHE A 170 19.94 16.34 -8.50
C PHE A 170 20.65 17.63 -8.10
N ARG A 171 19.86 18.67 -7.88
CA ARG A 171 20.30 19.93 -7.25
C ARG A 171 19.57 20.13 -5.93
N LEU A 172 20.26 20.70 -4.96
CA LEU A 172 19.71 21.05 -3.67
C LEU A 172 19.18 22.49 -3.72
N LEU A 173 17.86 22.65 -3.68
CA LEU A 173 17.18 23.94 -3.83
C LEU A 173 17.15 24.76 -2.53
N ARG A 174 17.07 24.10 -1.38
CA ARG A 174 16.95 24.75 -0.06
C ARG A 174 17.50 23.84 1.04
N CYS A 175 18.09 24.43 2.08
CA CYS A 175 18.68 23.69 3.23
C CYS A 175 18.34 24.22 4.62
N LYS A 176 17.86 25.47 4.77
CA LYS A 176 17.81 26.13 6.09
C LYS A 176 16.67 25.66 7.01
N GLU A 177 15.56 25.19 6.44
CA GLU A 177 14.39 24.70 7.19
C GLU A 177 14.00 23.31 6.71
N HIS A 178 13.95 23.11 5.41
CA HIS A 178 13.71 21.82 4.77
C HIS A 178 14.81 21.58 3.75
N LYS A 179 15.26 20.33 3.62
CA LYS A 179 16.14 19.92 2.51
C LYS A 179 15.27 19.62 1.30
N ILE A 180 15.40 20.38 0.23
CA ILE A 180 14.61 20.18 -1.00
C ILE A 180 15.54 19.77 -2.13
N TYR A 181 15.39 18.53 -2.59
CA TYR A 181 16.10 17.96 -3.72
C TYR A 181 15.25 18.11 -4.98
N LEU A 182 15.82 18.59 -6.08
CA LEU A 182 15.22 18.56 -7.40
C LEU A 182 16.01 17.60 -8.28
N PHE A 183 15.31 16.59 -8.81
CA PHE A 183 15.78 15.66 -9.81
C PHE A 183 15.28 16.13 -11.17
N GLU A 184 16.22 16.49 -12.05
CA GLU A 184 15.93 17.05 -13.37
C GLU A 184 15.98 15.94 -14.43
N LYS A 185 15.20 16.08 -15.50
CA LYS A 185 15.30 15.22 -16.69
C LYS A 185 16.67 15.44 -17.35
N ASN A 186 17.42 14.36 -17.61
CA ASN A 186 18.63 14.45 -18.43
C ASN A 186 18.24 14.82 -19.87
N GLU A 187 18.81 15.90 -20.42
CA GLU A 187 18.51 16.40 -21.78
C GLU A 187 18.82 15.38 -22.89
N ASN A 188 19.69 14.39 -22.63
CA ASN A 188 20.15 13.39 -23.60
C ASN A 188 19.45 12.01 -23.48
N GLU A 189 18.45 11.86 -22.62
CA GLU A 189 17.70 10.60 -22.51
C GLU A 189 16.48 10.61 -23.45
N ASN A 190 16.44 9.66 -24.39
CA ASN A 190 15.31 9.45 -25.30
C ASN A 190 13.98 9.42 -24.51
N GLU A 191 12.97 10.11 -25.02
CA GLU A 191 11.66 10.35 -24.39
C GLU A 191 10.80 9.09 -24.10
N SER A 192 11.33 7.89 -24.34
CA SER A 192 10.55 6.65 -24.36
C SER A 192 10.45 5.90 -23.04
N ASN A 193 11.26 6.20 -22.03
CA ASN A 193 11.43 5.28 -20.91
C ASN A 193 10.75 5.75 -19.62
N ASP A 194 9.69 5.03 -19.24
CA ASP A 194 9.25 4.94 -17.85
C ASP A 194 10.49 4.62 -17.01
N SER A 195 10.82 5.47 -16.04
CA SER A 195 11.98 5.26 -15.19
C SER A 195 11.49 4.90 -13.80
N ASP A 196 11.60 3.63 -13.45
CA ASP A 196 11.45 3.20 -12.06
C ASP A 196 12.63 3.77 -11.26
N VAL A 197 12.33 4.58 -10.23
CA VAL A 197 13.32 5.21 -9.35
C VAL A 197 13.10 4.70 -7.93
N ASN A 198 13.99 3.84 -7.47
CA ASN A 198 14.00 3.48 -6.06
C ASN A 198 14.68 4.59 -5.26
N LEU A 199 14.00 5.14 -4.25
CA LEU A 199 14.59 6.01 -3.24
C LEU A 199 15.13 5.16 -2.11
N LYS A 200 16.44 5.16 -1.93
CA LYS A 200 17.10 4.55 -0.78
C LYS A 200 17.32 5.61 0.29
N LEU A 201 16.83 5.33 1.49
CA LEU A 201 17.02 6.17 2.66
C LEU A 201 18.21 5.65 3.46
N ILE A 202 19.27 6.47 3.58
CA ILE A 202 20.51 6.09 4.27
C ILE A 202 20.58 6.86 5.59
N PRO A 203 20.41 6.18 6.74
CA PRO A 203 20.51 6.85 8.04
C PRO A 203 21.91 7.44 8.26
N TYR A 204 22.00 8.54 9.02
CA TYR A 204 23.28 9.17 9.35
C TYR A 204 24.14 8.26 10.22
N GLU A 205 23.52 7.50 11.11
CA GLU A 205 24.19 6.54 11.99
C GLU A 205 23.81 5.10 11.61
N MET A 206 24.76 4.19 11.78
CA MET A 206 24.55 2.77 11.48
C MET A 206 23.61 2.17 12.55
N ASN A 207 22.54 1.50 12.10
CA ASN A 207 21.46 0.92 12.93
C ASN A 207 20.42 1.90 13.48
N ASP A 208 20.49 3.17 13.10
CA ASP A 208 19.48 4.15 13.49
C ASP A 208 18.13 3.84 12.83
N LYS A 209 17.04 3.99 13.60
CA LYS A 209 15.70 3.96 13.02
C LYS A 209 15.50 5.21 12.19
N ILE A 210 15.08 5.04 10.94
CA ILE A 210 14.82 6.14 10.01
C ILE A 210 13.56 6.87 10.48
N ARG A 211 13.65 8.19 10.67
CA ARG A 211 12.55 9.05 11.10
C ARG A 211 12.53 10.36 10.32
N GLY A 212 11.34 10.95 10.23
CA GLY A 212 11.10 12.27 9.64
C GLY A 212 9.93 12.24 8.65
N THR A 213 9.70 13.38 8.02
CA THR A 213 8.63 13.56 7.03
C THR A 213 9.24 13.74 5.64
N ILE A 214 8.69 13.02 4.68
CA ILE A 214 9.07 13.09 3.26
C ILE A 214 7.84 13.54 2.49
N ASP A 215 7.93 14.70 1.84
CA ASP A 215 6.97 15.15 0.84
C ASP A 215 7.61 15.01 -0.55
N ILE A 216 6.80 14.68 -1.55
CA ILE A 216 7.21 14.70 -2.95
C ILE A 216 6.36 15.68 -3.73
N ALA A 217 6.94 16.28 -4.76
CA ALA A 217 6.18 17.03 -5.76
C ALA A 217 6.70 16.67 -7.14
N PHE A 218 5.82 16.74 -8.14
CA PHE A 218 6.18 16.49 -9.52
C PHE A 218 5.96 17.77 -10.33
N GLY A 219 6.80 18.02 -11.31
CA GLY A 219 6.60 19.04 -12.34
C GLY A 219 6.00 18.40 -13.58
N GLN A 220 5.24 19.18 -14.34
CA GLN A 220 4.53 18.67 -15.51
C GLN A 220 5.37 18.79 -16.78
N ALA A 221 5.47 17.71 -17.55
CA ALA A 221 6.17 17.73 -18.83
C ALA A 221 5.42 18.49 -19.93
N LYS A 222 4.09 18.47 -19.91
CA LYS A 222 3.22 19.13 -20.91
C LYS A 222 2.17 20.01 -20.25
N TYR A 223 2.19 21.32 -20.50
CA TYR A 223 1.25 22.28 -19.91
C TYR A 223 -0.12 22.35 -20.62
N LYS A 224 -0.38 21.50 -21.61
CA LYS A 224 -1.63 21.51 -22.37
C LYS A 224 -2.50 20.31 -21.99
N TYR A 225 -3.73 20.62 -21.60
CA TYR A 225 -4.77 19.61 -21.38
C TYR A 225 -5.19 18.96 -22.71
N GLU A 226 -5.17 17.63 -22.74
CA GLU A 226 -5.62 16.81 -23.87
C GLU A 226 -6.63 15.77 -23.37
N LYS A 227 -7.91 16.00 -23.67
CA LYS A 227 -9.02 15.14 -23.24
C LYS A 227 -8.81 13.66 -23.57
N SER A 228 -8.31 13.35 -24.77
CA SER A 228 -8.05 11.98 -25.20
C SER A 228 -7.09 11.23 -24.28
N ASN A 229 -6.09 11.92 -23.73
CA ASN A 229 -5.10 11.32 -22.83
C ASN A 229 -5.73 11.04 -21.46
N THR A 230 -6.57 11.96 -20.96
CA THR A 230 -7.35 11.76 -19.74
C THR A 230 -8.29 10.56 -19.89
N GLU A 231 -9.00 10.45 -21.02
CA GLU A 231 -9.90 9.33 -21.31
C GLU A 231 -9.15 7.99 -21.41
N GLU A 232 -7.98 7.97 -22.06
CA GLU A 232 -7.12 6.77 -22.10
C GLU A 232 -6.66 6.36 -20.69
N TYR A 233 -6.26 7.33 -19.87
CA TYR A 233 -5.82 7.05 -18.51
C TYR A 233 -6.96 6.58 -17.61
N ILE A 234 -8.17 7.14 -17.76
CA ILE A 234 -9.38 6.64 -17.09
C ILE A 234 -9.63 5.17 -17.44
N LYS A 235 -9.46 4.76 -18.72
CA LYS A 235 -9.60 3.34 -19.10
C LYS A 235 -8.61 2.44 -18.34
N LYS A 236 -7.35 2.89 -18.17
CA LYS A 236 -6.34 2.18 -17.38
C LYS A 236 -6.76 2.04 -15.92
N ILE A 237 -7.30 3.12 -15.32
CA ILE A 237 -7.80 3.08 -13.94
C ILE A 237 -9.03 2.18 -13.81
N LYS A 238 -9.96 2.20 -14.77
CA LYS A 238 -11.13 1.30 -14.77
C LYS A 238 -10.73 -0.17 -14.85
N ASN A 239 -9.64 -0.50 -15.56
CA ASN A 239 -9.08 -1.85 -15.53
C ASN A 239 -8.48 -2.18 -14.15
N LEU A 240 -7.73 -1.26 -13.55
CA LEU A 240 -7.22 -1.43 -12.18
C LEU A 240 -8.35 -1.66 -11.15
N ILE A 241 -9.48 -0.95 -11.29
CA ILE A 241 -10.66 -1.15 -10.42
C ILE A 241 -11.18 -2.59 -10.52
N LYS A 242 -11.23 -3.16 -11.73
CA LYS A 242 -11.62 -4.58 -11.94
C LYS A 242 -10.61 -5.54 -11.32
N GLU A 243 -9.32 -5.25 -11.44
CA GLU A 243 -8.27 -6.08 -10.80
C GLU A 243 -8.37 -6.02 -9.27
N LEU A 244 -8.68 -4.85 -8.70
CA LEU A 244 -8.95 -4.70 -7.27
C LEU A 244 -10.21 -5.47 -6.83
N GLU A 245 -11.24 -5.49 -7.66
CA GLU A 245 -12.46 -6.28 -7.43
C GLU A 245 -12.17 -7.79 -7.40
N GLN A 246 -11.43 -8.31 -8.38
CA GLN A 246 -10.98 -9.70 -8.41
C GLN A 246 -10.11 -10.05 -7.19
N LEU A 247 -9.27 -9.12 -6.74
CA LEU A 247 -8.48 -9.30 -5.53
C LEU A 247 -9.36 -9.36 -4.27
N CYS A 248 -10.40 -8.53 -4.19
CA CYS A 248 -11.40 -8.61 -3.11
C CYS A 248 -12.09 -9.98 -3.10
N GLU A 249 -12.49 -10.51 -4.26
CA GLU A 249 -13.09 -11.85 -4.39
C GLU A 249 -12.15 -12.94 -3.88
N THR A 250 -10.87 -12.87 -4.27
CA THR A 250 -9.82 -13.79 -3.79
C THR A 250 -9.69 -13.75 -2.26
N ILE A 251 -9.68 -12.56 -1.66
CA ILE A 251 -9.60 -12.39 -0.20
C ILE A 251 -10.85 -12.95 0.49
N VAL A 252 -12.03 -12.82 -0.13
CA VAL A 252 -13.29 -13.39 0.38
C VAL A 252 -13.26 -14.92 0.33
N LEU A 253 -12.72 -15.52 -0.72
CA LEU A 253 -12.53 -16.98 -0.79
C LEU A 253 -11.60 -17.46 0.34
N ASP A 254 -10.48 -16.78 0.57
CA ASP A 254 -9.58 -17.07 1.67
C ASP A 254 -10.25 -16.93 3.05
N LYS A 255 -11.11 -15.91 3.22
CA LYS A 255 -11.91 -15.73 4.43
C LYS A 255 -12.82 -16.94 4.68
N ASN A 256 -13.49 -17.42 3.63
CA ASN A 256 -14.40 -18.55 3.72
C ASN A 256 -13.65 -19.85 4.04
N LEU A 257 -12.49 -20.06 3.42
CA LEU A 257 -11.60 -21.17 3.75
C LEU A 257 -11.15 -21.13 5.21
N ASN A 258 -10.64 -20.00 5.67
CA ASN A 258 -10.20 -19.83 7.07
C ASN A 258 -11.35 -20.03 8.06
N ASN A 259 -12.57 -19.56 7.75
CA ASN A 259 -13.75 -19.83 8.58
C ASN A 259 -14.08 -21.33 8.63
N THR A 260 -13.94 -22.04 7.51
CA THR A 260 -14.16 -23.49 7.43
C THR A 260 -13.15 -24.24 8.28
N ASN A 261 -11.88 -23.86 8.21
CA ASN A 261 -10.82 -24.43 9.04
C ASN A 261 -11.06 -24.20 10.53
N ILE A 262 -11.49 -23.00 10.91
CA ILE A 262 -11.92 -22.71 12.29
C ILE A 262 -13.04 -23.66 12.72
N GLU A 263 -14.11 -23.81 11.94
CA GLU A 263 -15.21 -24.70 12.32
C GLU A 263 -14.81 -26.18 12.37
N ASN A 264 -13.93 -26.63 11.47
CA ASN A 264 -13.37 -27.98 11.50
C ASN A 264 -12.52 -28.22 12.75
N TYR A 265 -11.70 -27.23 13.14
CA TYR A 265 -10.94 -27.25 14.40
C TYR A 265 -11.89 -27.43 15.58
N LYS A 266 -12.95 -26.61 15.69
CA LYS A 266 -13.92 -26.69 16.80
C LYS A 266 -14.61 -28.06 16.87
N LYS A 267 -15.03 -28.61 15.72
CA LYS A 267 -15.66 -29.94 15.62
C LYS A 267 -14.71 -31.03 16.10
N LYS A 268 -13.48 -31.05 15.58
CA LYS A 268 -12.46 -32.04 15.98
C LYS A 268 -12.16 -31.94 17.48
N TYR A 269 -11.99 -30.73 18.00
CA TYR A 269 -11.80 -30.49 19.43
C TYR A 269 -12.91 -31.13 20.29
N ASN A 270 -14.19 -30.89 19.95
CA ASN A 270 -15.31 -31.48 20.67
C ASN A 270 -15.37 -33.01 20.58
N GLN A 271 -15.10 -33.57 19.39
CA GLN A 271 -15.07 -35.02 19.19
C GLN A 271 -13.98 -35.67 20.04
N THR A 272 -12.76 -35.13 19.98
CA THR A 272 -11.63 -35.64 20.75
C THR A 272 -11.90 -35.54 22.25
N LEU A 273 -12.39 -34.41 22.75
CA LEU A 273 -12.79 -34.29 24.15
C LEU A 273 -13.88 -35.30 24.57
N SER A 274 -14.84 -35.59 23.70
CA SER A 274 -15.93 -36.53 24.02
C SER A 274 -15.45 -37.98 24.04
N SER A 275 -14.31 -38.27 23.40
CA SER A 275 -13.71 -39.61 23.36
C SER A 275 -12.66 -39.86 24.46
N LEU A 276 -12.29 -38.83 25.21
CA LEU A 276 -11.24 -38.87 26.24
C LEU A 276 -11.81 -39.11 27.63
#